data_AF-A0A544UMX2-F1
#
_entry.id   AF-A0A544UMX2-F1
#
_cell.length_a   1.000
_cell.length_b   1.000
_cell.length_c   1.000
_cell.angle_alpha   90.00
_cell.angle_beta   90.00
_cell.angle_gamma   90.00
#
_symmetry.space_group_name_H-M   'P 1'
#
loop_
_entity.id
_entity.type
_entity.pdbx_description
1 polymer ?
#
loop_
_entity_poly.entity_id
_entity_poly.type
_entity_poly.pdbx_seq_one_letter_code
_entity_poly.pdbx_strand_id
1 'polypeptide(L)' 'MNIVQANTISPAIRKLLSFATSDKKVQQEYEKYILLSNRTLYSFGVRGKIVGCIGIEQLSLSSFSRRIPPLKMAR' A
#
# COMPACT_ATOMS: atom_id res chain seq x y z
N MET A 1 -3.29 15.29 2.88
CA MET A 1 -3.52 13.82 2.83
C MET A 1 -3.96 13.38 4.21
N ASN A 2 -4.88 12.42 4.31
CA ASN A 2 -5.42 11.91 5.58
C ASN A 2 -5.24 10.41 5.67
N ILE A 3 -4.91 9.89 6.86
CA ILE A 3 -4.82 8.44 7.11
C ILE A 3 -6.23 7.84 7.05
N VAL A 4 -6.36 6.69 6.39
CA VAL A 4 -7.60 5.90 6.37
C VAL A 4 -7.55 4.91 7.54
N GLN A 5 -8.40 5.12 8.55
CA GLN A 5 -8.48 4.27 9.75
C GLN A 5 -9.79 3.48 9.86
N ALA A 6 -10.61 3.46 8.81
CA ALA A 6 -11.95 2.90 8.86
C ALA A 6 -11.94 1.36 8.81
N ASN A 7 -12.68 0.72 9.71
CA ASN A 7 -12.89 -0.73 9.69
C ASN A 7 -13.74 -1.17 8.48
N THR A 8 -14.44 -0.23 7.85
CA THR A 8 -15.22 -0.46 6.63
C THR A 8 -14.68 0.41 5.50
N ILE A 9 -14.39 -0.23 4.37
CA ILE A 9 -13.92 0.47 3.18
C ILE A 9 -15.00 1.39 2.63
N SER A 10 -14.68 2.68 2.50
CA SER A 10 -15.61 3.62 1.85
C SER A 10 -15.74 3.31 0.36
N PRO A 11 -16.91 3.57 -0.27
CA PRO A 11 -17.10 3.31 -1.69
C PRO A 11 -16.08 4.03 -2.59
N ALA A 12 -15.68 5.24 -2.22
CA ALA A 12 -14.68 6.01 -2.95
C ALA A 12 -13.30 5.32 -2.92
N ILE A 13 -12.85 4.87 -1.75
CA ILE A 13 -11.58 4.15 -1.60
C ILE A 13 -11.64 2.81 -2.32
N ARG A 14 -12.76 2.08 -2.26
CA ARG A 14 -12.96 0.83 -3.01
C ARG A 14 -12.76 1.03 -4.51
N LYS A 15 -13.38 2.07 -5.08
CA LYS A 15 -13.26 2.40 -6.50
C LYS A 15 -11.84 2.84 -6.88
N LEU A 16 -11.15 3.55 -6.01
CA LEU A 16 -9.77 3.96 -6.27
C LEU A 16 -8.81 2.76 -6.23
N LEU A 17 -8.98 1.86 -5.27
CA LEU A 17 -8.20 0.63 -5.19
C LEU A 17 -8.46 -0.30 -6.38
N SER A 18 -9.68 -0.35 -6.93
CA SER A 18 -9.94 -1.16 -8.12
C SER A 18 -9.26 -0.65 -9.39
N PHE A 19 -8.74 0.58 -9.40
CA PHE A 19 -7.86 1.04 -10.47
C PHE A 19 -6.42 0.53 -10.31
N ALA A 20 -5.99 0.26 -9.07
CA ALA A 20 -4.63 -0.16 -8.74
C ALA A 20 -4.48 -1.69 -8.60
N THR A 21 -5.58 -2.40 -8.36
CA THR A 21 -5.65 -3.87 -8.27
C THR A 21 -6.87 -4.38 -9.03
N SER A 22 -7.10 -5.69 -9.06
CA SER A 22 -8.34 -6.23 -9.61
C SER A 22 -9.52 -5.98 -8.67
N ASP A 23 -10.71 -5.68 -9.20
CA ASP A 23 -11.97 -5.55 -8.44
C ASP A 23 -12.18 -6.69 -7.43
N LYS A 24 -11.86 -7.93 -7.84
CA LYS A 24 -12.01 -9.14 -7.00
C LYS A 24 -11.03 -9.17 -5.81
N LYS A 25 -9.94 -8.40 -5.88
CA LYS A 25 -8.86 -8.35 -4.88
C LYS A 25 -8.89 -7.10 -4.01
N VAL A 26 -9.77 -6.14 -4.30
CA VAL A 26 -9.83 -4.87 -3.56
C VAL A 26 -10.02 -5.09 -2.06
N GLN A 27 -10.92 -5.99 -1.69
CA GLN A 27 -11.22 -6.29 -0.29
C GLN A 27 -9.98 -6.86 0.44
N GLN A 28 -9.33 -7.86 -0.17
CA GLN A 28 -8.13 -8.49 0.37
C GLN A 28 -6.96 -7.51 0.48
N GLU A 29 -6.80 -6.62 -0.49
CA GLU A 29 -5.74 -5.61 -0.45
C GLU A 29 -6.03 -4.55 0.62
N TYR A 30 -7.29 -4.13 0.76
CA TYR A 30 -7.70 -3.17 1.78
C TYR A 30 -7.46 -3.70 3.19
N GLU A 31 -7.80 -4.96 3.44
CA GLU A 31 -7.61 -5.62 4.73
C GLU A 31 -6.16 -5.59 5.20
N LYS A 32 -5.18 -5.65 4.28
CA LYS A 32 -3.76 -5.51 4.64
C LYS A 32 -3.45 -4.17 5.31
N TYR A 33 -4.11 -3.08 4.91
CA TYR A 33 -3.91 -1.76 5.52
C TYR A 33 -4.59 -1.60 6.88
N ILE A 34 -5.55 -2.48 7.20
CA ILE A 34 -6.24 -2.50 8.50
C ILE A 34 -5.56 -3.45 9.49
N LEU A 35 -5.12 -4.61 8.99
CA LEU A 35 -4.60 -5.70 9.82
C LEU A 35 -3.08 -5.63 10.03
N LEU A 36 -2.32 -5.12 9.06
CA LEU A 36 -0.86 -5.09 9.14
C LEU A 36 -0.37 -3.72 9.61
N SER A 37 0.30 -3.70 10.77
CA SER A 37 0.81 -2.47 11.38
C SER A 37 1.92 -1.77 10.59
N ASN A 38 2.62 -2.51 9.72
CA ASN A 38 3.66 -1.95 8.85
C ASN A 38 3.07 -1.35 7.56
N ARG A 39 1.76 -1.35 7.38
CA ARG A 39 1.10 -0.77 6.22
C ARG A 39 0.22 0.40 6.62
N THR A 40 0.15 1.41 5.76
CA THR A 40 -0.72 2.57 5.97
C THR A 40 -1.32 3.00 4.66
N LEU A 41 -2.65 3.20 4.65
CA LEU A 41 -3.37 3.75 3.52
C LEU A 41 -3.67 5.22 3.77
N TYR A 42 -3.25 6.07 2.83
CA TYR A 42 -3.55 7.50 2.83
C TYR A 42 -4.58 7.82 1.76
N SER A 43 -5.41 8.82 2.03
CA SER A 43 -6.36 9.39 1.09
C SER A 43 -6.00 10.84 0.78
N PHE A 44 -6.31 11.25 -0.45
CA PHE A 44 -6.20 12.62 -0.91
C PHE A 44 -7.56 13.11 -1.38
N GLY A 45 -7.97 14.28 -0.89
CA GLY A 45 -9.27 14.85 -1.20
C GLY A 45 -9.17 16.29 -1.68
N VAL A 46 -10.06 16.67 -2.59
CA VAL A 46 -10.22 18.02 -3.14
C VAL A 46 -11.68 18.41 -2.96
N ARG A 47 -11.94 19.58 -2.38
CA ARG A 47 -13.31 20.08 -2.11
C ARG A 47 -14.20 19.04 -1.40
N GLY A 48 -13.66 18.37 -0.39
CA GLY A 48 -14.38 17.35 0.39
C GLY A 48 -14.59 16.00 -0.31
N LYS A 49 -14.16 15.82 -1.56
CA LYS A 49 -14.26 14.54 -2.29
C LYS A 49 -12.91 13.84 -2.32
N ILE A 50 -12.88 12.55 -1.99
CA ILE A 50 -11.68 11.72 -2.13
C ILE A 50 -11.43 11.49 -3.63
N VAL A 51 -10.27 11.90 -4.12
CA VAL A 51 -9.87 11.81 -5.53
C VAL A 51 -8.67 10.89 -5.75
N GLY A 52 -8.02 10.45 -4.68
CA GLY A 52 -6.90 9.51 -4.75
C GLY A 52 -6.61 8.82 -3.42
N CYS A 53 -5.90 7.70 -3.50
CA CYS A 53 -5.34 7.02 -2.33
C CYS A 53 -3.97 6.41 -2.66
N ILE A 54 -3.12 6.28 -1.64
CA ILE A 54 -1.81 5.63 -1.76
C ILE A 54 -1.56 4.74 -0.54
N GLY A 55 -1.20 3.49 -0.82
CA GLY A 55 -0.80 2.52 0.19
C GLY A 55 0.72 2.47 0.31
N ILE A 56 1.23 2.49 1.55
CA ILE A 56 2.66 2.40 1.84
C ILE A 56 2.90 1.17 2.71
N GLU A 57 3.93 0.41 2.40
CA GLU A 57 4.46 -0.66 3.23
C GLU A 57 5.85 -0.27 3.75
N GLN A 58 6.00 -0.26 5.06
CA GLN A 58 7.27 -0.02 5.74
C GLN A 58 8.03 -1.35 5.86
N LEU A 59 9.21 -1.40 5.25
CA LEU A 59 10.12 -2.53 5.36
C LEU A 59 11.19 -2.21 6.41
N SER A 60 11.42 -3.12 7.36
CA SER A 60 12.53 -2.98 8.30
C SER A 60 13.86 -3.30 7.62
N LEU A 61 14.91 -2.54 7.91
CA LEU A 61 16.26 -2.75 7.38
C LEU A 61 16.85 -4.13 7.72
N SER A 62 16.32 -4.83 8.72
CA SER A 62 16.69 -6.21 9.06
C SER A 62 16.37 -7.23 7.95
N SER A 63 15.50 -6.88 7.00
CA SER A 63 15.09 -7.76 5.89
C SER A 63 15.98 -7.64 4.64
N PHE A 64 16.89 -6.65 4.58
CA PHE A 64 17.78 -6.45 3.43
C PHE A 64 19.17 -7.06 3.69
N SER A 65 19.29 -8.39 3.55
CA SER A 65 20.60 -9.02 3.37
C SER A 65 21.09 -8.64 1.97
N ARG A 66 21.98 -7.63 1.89
CA ARG A 66 22.67 -7.30 0.63
C ARG A 66 23.50 -8.51 0.21
N ARG A 67 22.93 -9.37 -0.64
CA ARG A 67 23.74 -10.30 -1.44
C ARG A 67 24.49 -9.46 -2.46
N ILE A 68 25.61 -8.88 -2.07
CA ILE A 68 26.59 -8.38 -3.02
C ILE A 68 27.17 -9.63 -3.68
N PRO A 69 26.89 -9.92 -4.96
CA PRO A 69 27.54 -11.04 -5.63
C PRO A 69 29.05 -10.78 -5.65
N PRO A 70 29.90 -11.77 -5.32
CA PRO A 70 31.34 -11.60 -5.42
C PRO A 70 31.69 -11.26 -6.86
N LEU A 71 32.53 -10.24 -7.05
CA LEU A 71 33.12 -9.89 -8.33
C LEU A 71 33.85 -11.13 -8.87
N LYS A 72 33.30 -11.76 -9.92
CA LYS A 72 34.04 -12.77 -10.67
C LYS A 72 35.18 -12.05 -11.38
N MET A 73 36.41 -12.27 -10.92
CA MET A 73 37.58 -11.92 -11.71
C MET A 73 37.57 -12.80 -12.97
N ALA A 74 37.43 -12.16 -14.13
CA ALA A 74 37.63 -12.80 -15.43
C ALA A 74 39.09 -13.27 -15.49
N ARG A 75 39.27 -14.55 -15.85
CA ARG A 75 40.58 -15.11 -16.18
C ARG A 75 40.94 -14.75 -17.60
#